data_AF-A0A3D1M5A2-F1
#
_entry.id   AF-A0A3D1M5A2-F1
#
_cell.length_a   1.000
_cell.length_b   1.000
_cell.length_c   1.000
_cell.angle_alpha   90.00
_cell.angle_beta   90.00
_cell.angle_gamma   90.00
#
_symmetry.space_group_name_H-M   'P 1'
#
loop_
_entity.id
_entity.type
_entity.pdbx_description
1 polymer ?
#
loop_
_entity_poly.entity_id
_entity_poly.type
_entity_poly.pdbx_seq_one_letter_code
_entity_poly.pdbx_strand_id
1 'polypeptide(L)'
;PATTDITSQAKALDSDNIVSSTLSYGSDDTTLPDAVKEAAATLKDGEVYDGVIDTGDYYYVIRMDAVLDRDATDSKKESIVSERKQNAYNDLLKSWTDAADVTLTNAWNKLEVTDKDGYTVYVAPTDSASQSSASGTDSATSSSAGSVISSSAGSAGSSSVSSSSVQ
;
A
#
# COMPACT_ATOMS: atom_id res chain seq x y z
N PRO A 1 -0.05 5.59 -35.78
CA PRO A 1 -0.07 4.12 -35.54
C PRO A 1 -1.52 3.72 -35.26
N ALA A 2 -2.04 2.70 -35.94
CA ALA A 2 -3.46 2.36 -35.87
C ALA A 2 -3.81 1.81 -34.48
N THR A 3 -4.61 2.59 -33.76
CA THR A 3 -5.13 2.38 -32.40
C THR A 3 -6.24 1.33 -32.40
N THR A 4 -6.03 0.17 -33.02
CA THR A 4 -7.04 -0.87 -32.98
C THR A 4 -7.11 -1.41 -31.56
N ASP A 5 -8.23 -1.17 -30.87
CA ASP A 5 -8.43 -1.65 -29.52
C ASP A 5 -8.54 -3.18 -29.52
N ILE A 6 -7.44 -3.86 -29.23
CA ILE A 6 -7.35 -5.32 -29.13
C ILE A 6 -8.29 -5.87 -28.07
N THR A 7 -8.59 -5.08 -27.02
CA THR A 7 -9.54 -5.46 -25.98
C THR A 7 -10.96 -5.52 -26.54
N SER A 8 -11.34 -4.52 -27.33
CA SER A 8 -12.64 -4.52 -28.00
C SER A 8 -12.77 -5.64 -29.03
N GLN A 9 -11.70 -5.94 -29.78
CA GLN A 9 -11.71 -7.05 -30.74
C GLN A 9 -11.80 -8.41 -30.04
N ALA A 10 -11.02 -8.63 -28.98
CA ALA A 10 -11.07 -9.85 -28.18
C ALA A 10 -12.48 -10.11 -27.64
N LYS A 11 -13.12 -9.08 -27.07
CA LYS A 11 -14.50 -9.14 -26.58
C LYS A 11 -15.51 -9.42 -27.68
N ALA A 12 -15.29 -8.90 -28.89
CA ALA A 12 -16.18 -9.14 -30.02
C ALA A 12 -16.07 -10.56 -30.60
N LEU A 13 -14.91 -11.21 -30.45
CA LEU A 13 -14.68 -12.57 -30.91
C LEU A 13 -15.28 -13.59 -29.94
N ASP A 14 -14.90 -13.52 -28.66
CA ASP A 14 -15.42 -14.39 -27.61
C ASP A 14 -15.11 -13.76 -26.24
N SER A 15 -16.12 -13.10 -25.66
CA SER A 15 -15.99 -12.41 -24.36
C SER A 15 -15.82 -13.35 -23.16
N ASP A 16 -16.18 -14.62 -23.31
CA ASP A 16 -16.24 -15.57 -22.21
C ASP A 16 -14.96 -16.40 -22.12
N ASN A 17 -14.27 -16.59 -23.26
CA ASN A 17 -13.04 -17.37 -23.33
C ASN A 17 -11.77 -16.53 -23.52
N ILE A 18 -11.86 -15.32 -24.06
CA ILE A 18 -10.68 -14.47 -24.33
C ILE A 18 -10.58 -13.38 -23.26
N VAL A 19 -9.46 -13.38 -22.54
CA VAL A 19 -9.11 -12.34 -21.58
C VAL A 19 -8.00 -11.47 -22.17
N SER A 20 -8.27 -10.17 -22.29
CA SER A 20 -7.27 -9.16 -22.66
C SER A 20 -6.85 -8.35 -21.44
N SER A 21 -5.56 -8.10 -21.28
CA SER A 21 -5.04 -7.23 -20.21
C SER A 21 -3.80 -6.49 -20.69
N THR A 22 -3.65 -5.24 -20.27
CA THR A 22 -2.44 -4.45 -20.49
C THR A 22 -1.54 -4.59 -19.27
N LEU A 23 -0.34 -5.10 -19.49
CA LEU A 23 0.66 -5.30 -18.43
C LEU A 23 1.97 -4.63 -18.82
N SER A 24 2.68 -4.13 -17.82
CA SER A 24 4.06 -3.68 -17.91
C SER A 24 4.94 -4.78 -17.30
N TYR A 25 6.09 -5.07 -17.90
CA TYR A 25 6.98 -6.11 -17.42
C TYR A 25 8.42 -5.61 -17.34
N GLY A 26 9.15 -6.12 -16.35
CA GLY A 26 10.57 -5.83 -16.12
C GLY A 26 11.38 -7.12 -16.04
N SER A 27 12.68 -6.98 -15.85
CA SER A 27 13.58 -8.14 -15.65
C SER A 27 13.29 -8.90 -14.35
N ASP A 28 12.64 -8.24 -13.38
CA ASP A 28 12.18 -8.79 -12.11
C ASP A 28 10.76 -9.39 -12.18
N ASP A 29 10.12 -9.41 -13.35
CA ASP A 29 8.78 -9.96 -13.51
C ASP A 29 8.78 -11.50 -13.54
N THR A 30 8.01 -12.09 -12.61
CA THR A 30 7.77 -13.54 -12.50
C THR A 30 6.32 -13.91 -12.83
N THR A 31 5.51 -12.96 -13.27
CA THR A 31 4.07 -13.17 -13.50
C THR A 31 3.81 -13.63 -14.93
N LEU A 32 4.63 -13.16 -15.88
CA LEU A 32 4.58 -13.56 -17.26
C LEU A 32 5.51 -14.75 -17.54
N PRO A 33 5.06 -15.76 -18.31
CA PRO A 33 5.93 -16.83 -18.78
C PRO A 33 7.12 -16.30 -19.57
N ASP A 34 8.28 -16.94 -19.45
CA ASP A 34 9.51 -16.50 -20.12
C ASP A 34 9.36 -16.46 -21.64
N ALA A 35 8.65 -17.42 -22.24
CA ALA A 35 8.35 -17.43 -23.68
C ALA A 35 7.56 -16.17 -24.13
N VAL A 36 6.69 -15.65 -23.27
CA VAL A 36 5.93 -14.42 -23.54
C VAL A 36 6.85 -13.19 -23.49
N LYS A 37 7.75 -13.13 -22.50
CA LYS A 37 8.73 -12.05 -22.37
C LYS A 37 9.75 -12.07 -23.52
N GLU A 38 10.21 -13.24 -23.94
CA GLU A 38 11.12 -13.40 -25.07
C GLU A 38 10.49 -12.94 -26.38
N ALA A 39 9.24 -13.35 -26.66
CA ALA A 39 8.50 -12.86 -27.80
C ALA A 39 8.32 -11.33 -27.72
N ALA A 40 7.88 -10.81 -26.57
CA ALA A 40 7.68 -9.38 -26.31
C ALA A 40 8.95 -8.55 -26.60
N ALA A 41 10.13 -9.07 -26.24
CA ALA A 41 11.41 -8.38 -26.44
C ALA A 41 11.80 -8.19 -27.92
N THR A 42 11.19 -8.93 -28.85
CA THR A 42 11.44 -8.79 -30.29
C THR A 42 10.61 -7.68 -30.95
N LEU A 43 9.55 -7.21 -30.28
CA LEU A 43 8.56 -6.29 -30.83
C LEU A 43 8.94 -4.83 -30.59
N LYS A 44 8.51 -3.97 -31.51
CA LYS A 44 8.57 -2.50 -31.37
C LYS A 44 7.23 -1.93 -30.94
N ASP A 45 7.23 -0.66 -30.55
CA ASP A 45 6.00 0.08 -30.20
C ASP A 45 4.92 -0.05 -31.28
N GLY A 46 3.75 -0.52 -30.86
CA GLY A 46 2.56 -0.77 -31.69
C GLY A 46 2.56 -2.09 -32.47
N GLU A 47 3.60 -2.91 -32.36
CA GLU A 47 3.74 -4.17 -33.11
C GLU A 47 3.03 -5.33 -32.39
N VAL A 48 2.40 -6.21 -33.17
CA VAL A 48 1.73 -7.44 -32.70
C VAL A 48 2.62 -8.62 -33.06
N TYR A 49 2.73 -9.61 -32.17
CA TYR A 49 3.48 -10.83 -32.47
C TYR A 49 2.76 -11.65 -33.54
N ASP A 50 3.49 -12.08 -34.57
CA ASP A 50 2.94 -12.75 -35.76
C ASP A 50 2.46 -14.20 -35.48
N GLY A 51 2.71 -14.70 -34.27
CA GLY A 51 2.33 -16.05 -33.85
C GLY A 51 1.48 -16.08 -32.58
N VAL A 52 1.06 -17.29 -32.23
CA VAL A 52 0.50 -17.60 -30.92
C VAL A 52 1.60 -18.23 -30.07
N ILE A 53 1.71 -17.80 -28.83
CA ILE A 53 2.68 -18.34 -27.88
C ILE A 53 1.95 -19.40 -27.05
N ASP A 54 2.40 -20.64 -27.15
CA ASP A 54 1.88 -21.77 -26.40
C ASP A 54 2.75 -22.01 -25.16
N THR A 55 2.16 -21.86 -23.97
CA THR A 55 2.84 -22.13 -22.69
C THR A 55 2.33 -23.38 -22.00
N GLY A 56 1.58 -24.23 -22.71
CA GLY A 56 0.93 -25.44 -22.19
C GLY A 56 -0.41 -25.16 -21.52
N ASP A 57 -0.44 -24.23 -20.57
CA ASP A 57 -1.66 -23.90 -19.81
C ASP A 57 -2.56 -22.88 -20.52
N TYR A 58 -1.95 -21.96 -21.29
CA TYR A 58 -2.65 -20.87 -21.96
C TYR A 58 -2.00 -20.55 -23.32
N TYR A 59 -2.79 -19.94 -24.20
CA TYR A 59 -2.33 -19.37 -25.47
C TYR A 59 -2.32 -17.86 -25.38
N TYR A 60 -1.19 -17.25 -25.75
CA TYR A 60 -1.03 -15.79 -25.70
C TYR A 60 -0.89 -15.20 -27.10
N VAL A 61 -1.58 -14.08 -27.30
CA VAL A 61 -1.35 -13.14 -28.40
C VAL A 61 -0.97 -11.81 -27.75
N ILE A 62 0.17 -11.26 -28.14
CA ILE A 62 0.73 -10.07 -27.51
C ILE A 62 0.91 -8.93 -28.52
N ARG A 63 0.73 -7.72 -28.03
CA ARG A 63 1.08 -6.48 -28.71
C ARG A 63 1.95 -5.65 -27.78
N MET A 64 3.02 -5.10 -28.31
CA MET A 64 3.84 -4.13 -27.58
C MET A 64 3.20 -2.75 -27.72
N ASP A 65 2.62 -2.21 -26.64
CA ASP A 65 2.08 -0.85 -26.67
C ASP A 65 3.20 0.19 -26.61
N ALA A 66 4.17 -0.01 -25.72
CA ALA A 66 5.40 0.76 -25.62
C ALA A 66 6.51 -0.11 -25.03
N VAL A 67 7.68 -0.12 -25.66
CA VAL A 67 8.88 -0.83 -25.21
C VAL A 67 9.36 -0.31 -23.86
N LEU A 68 9.09 0.96 -23.55
CA LEU A 68 9.47 1.57 -22.28
C LEU A 68 8.28 2.25 -21.61
N ASP A 69 7.87 1.69 -20.48
CA ASP A 69 6.93 2.29 -19.55
C ASP A 69 7.65 3.34 -18.68
N ARG A 70 7.44 4.62 -19.01
CA ARG A 70 8.06 5.75 -18.30
C ARG A 70 7.58 5.84 -16.86
N ASP A 71 6.29 5.64 -16.63
CA ASP A 71 5.68 5.82 -15.32
C ASP A 71 6.13 4.72 -14.35
N ALA A 72 6.16 3.46 -14.81
CA ALA A 72 6.70 2.36 -14.01
C ALA A 72 8.20 2.55 -13.73
N THR A 73 8.97 3.00 -14.74
CA THR A 73 10.41 3.26 -14.59
C THR A 73 10.68 4.35 -13.56
N ASP A 74 9.97 5.48 -13.63
CA ASP A 74 10.17 6.61 -12.73
C ASP A 74 9.66 6.29 -11.32
N SER A 75 8.57 5.54 -11.20
CA SER A 75 8.09 5.00 -9.92
C SER A 75 9.11 4.08 -9.26
N LYS A 76 9.75 3.18 -10.03
CA LYS A 76 10.81 2.30 -9.50
C LYS A 76 12.03 3.10 -9.05
N LYS A 77 12.41 4.16 -9.77
CA LYS A 77 13.52 5.05 -9.35
C LYS A 77 13.21 5.71 -8.01
N GLU A 78 12.01 6.27 -7.83
CA GLU A 78 11.65 6.92 -6.57
C GLU A 78 11.63 5.91 -5.42
N SER A 79 11.12 4.69 -5.66
CA SER A 79 11.16 3.60 -4.68
C SER A 79 12.59 3.27 -4.26
N ILE A 80 13.53 3.12 -5.20
CA ILE A 80 14.95 2.87 -4.92
C ILE A 80 15.58 4.03 -4.13
N VAL A 81 15.25 5.28 -4.46
CA VAL A 81 15.74 6.45 -3.73
C VAL A 81 15.21 6.46 -2.29
N SER A 82 13.92 6.16 -2.11
CA SER A 82 13.30 6.06 -0.78
C SER A 82 13.94 4.96 0.07
N GLU A 83 14.12 3.76 -0.50
CA GLU A 83 14.79 2.64 0.16
C GLU A 83 16.21 3.01 0.60
N ARG A 84 16.99 3.66 -0.27
CA ARG A 84 18.34 4.11 0.06
C ARG A 84 18.37 5.15 1.17
N LYS A 85 17.42 6.10 1.19
CA LYS A 85 17.31 7.08 2.27
C LYS A 85 16.97 6.40 3.59
N GLN A 86 16.05 5.44 3.58
CA GLN A 86 15.67 4.70 4.78
C GLN A 86 16.84 3.87 5.33
N ASN A 87 17.57 3.18 4.44
CA ASN A 87 18.76 2.40 4.81
C ASN A 87 19.84 3.31 5.41
N ALA A 88 20.15 4.43 4.75
CA ALA A 88 21.14 5.39 5.27
C ALA A 88 20.75 5.98 6.64
N TYR A 89 19.47 6.28 6.84
CA TYR A 89 18.96 6.74 8.13
C TYR A 89 19.12 5.68 9.23
N ASN A 90 18.75 4.43 8.93
CA ASN A 90 18.88 3.31 9.87
C ASN A 90 20.35 3.03 10.21
N ASP A 91 21.24 3.07 9.21
CA ASP A 91 22.68 2.90 9.40
C ASP A 91 23.26 4.00 10.29
N LEU A 92 22.79 5.25 10.12
CA LEU A 92 23.20 6.36 10.97
C LEU A 92 22.73 6.16 12.41
N LEU A 93 21.45 5.82 12.62
CA LEU A 93 20.92 5.52 13.97
C LEU A 93 21.69 4.38 14.64
N LYS A 94 21.98 3.32 13.88
CA LYS A 94 22.79 2.20 14.37
C LYS A 94 24.17 2.68 14.78
N SER A 95 24.84 3.49 13.97
CA SER A 95 26.17 4.02 14.30
C SER A 95 26.17 4.88 15.58
N TRP A 96 25.14 5.70 15.78
CA TRP A 96 24.99 6.51 16.99
C TRP A 96 24.67 5.66 18.21
N THR A 97 23.84 4.63 18.04
CA THR A 97 23.52 3.68 19.11
C THR A 97 24.75 2.87 19.52
N ASP A 98 25.53 2.40 18.54
CA ASP A 98 26.75 1.63 18.79
C ASP A 98 27.87 2.50 19.39
N ALA A 99 27.93 3.80 19.06
CA ALA A 99 28.90 4.74 19.61
C ALA A 99 28.49 5.30 20.98
N ALA A 100 27.20 5.33 21.29
CA ALA A 100 26.71 5.77 22.59
C ALA A 100 26.98 4.66 23.61
N ASP A 101 27.85 4.94 24.58
CA ASP A 101 28.08 4.07 25.74
C ASP A 101 26.88 4.16 26.70
N VAL A 102 25.74 3.58 26.28
CA VAL A 102 24.51 3.57 27.07
C VAL A 102 24.56 2.40 28.03
N THR A 103 25.12 2.66 29.21
CA THR A 103 24.98 1.72 30.33
C THR A 103 23.53 1.76 30.83
N LEU A 104 22.76 0.69 30.63
CA LEU A 104 21.42 0.54 31.21
C LEU A 104 21.55 0.33 32.73
N THR A 105 21.79 1.40 33.48
CA THR A 105 21.54 1.36 34.93
C THR A 105 20.04 1.39 35.12
N ASN A 106 19.47 0.21 35.38
CA ASN A 106 18.05 -0.01 35.60
C ASN A 106 17.60 0.68 36.91
N ALA A 107 17.51 2.02 36.89
CA ALA A 107 17.07 2.85 38.00
C ALA A 107 15.56 2.76 38.20
N TRP A 108 14.82 2.36 37.16
CA TRP A 108 13.40 2.03 37.23
C TRP A 108 13.11 0.94 38.26
N ASN A 109 13.99 -0.05 38.42
CA ASN A 109 13.85 -1.09 39.45
C ASN A 109 14.01 -0.55 40.89
N LYS A 110 14.56 0.66 41.05
CA LYS A 110 14.73 1.32 42.35
C LYS A 110 13.67 2.39 42.61
N LEU A 111 12.81 2.66 41.64
CA LEU A 111 11.77 3.67 41.75
C LEU A 111 10.60 3.09 42.56
N GLU A 112 10.53 3.43 43.84
CA GLU A 112 9.39 3.12 44.69
C GLU A 112 8.35 4.25 44.54
N VAL A 113 7.22 3.96 43.87
CA VAL A 113 6.10 4.90 43.77
C VAL A 113 5.31 4.83 45.08
N THR A 114 5.55 5.80 45.97
CA THR A 114 4.79 5.97 47.22
C THR A 114 3.72 7.02 47.00
N ASP A 115 2.52 6.57 46.61
CA ASP A 115 1.33 7.42 46.64
C ASP A 115 0.77 7.47 48.07
N LYS A 116 0.29 8.63 48.50
CA LYS A 116 -0.30 8.83 49.82
C LYS A 116 -1.66 8.12 49.94
N ASP A 117 -2.37 8.00 48.82
CA ASP A 117 -3.64 7.30 48.73
C ASP A 117 -3.43 5.97 47.97
N GLY A 118 -3.92 4.87 48.54
CA GLY A 118 -3.73 3.55 47.96
C GLY A 118 -4.63 3.35 46.74
N TYR A 119 -4.07 3.41 45.54
CA TYR A 119 -4.77 3.04 44.32
C TYR A 119 -4.44 1.60 43.93
N THR A 120 -5.49 0.78 43.79
CA THR A 120 -5.37 -0.55 43.20
C THR A 120 -5.40 -0.42 41.68
N VAL A 121 -4.30 -0.74 41.00
CA VAL A 121 -4.34 -0.91 39.55
C VAL A 121 -5.13 -2.19 39.26
N TYR A 122 -6.33 -2.05 38.71
CA TYR A 122 -7.09 -3.20 38.24
C TYR A 122 -6.38 -3.78 37.01
N VAL A 123 -5.66 -4.88 37.21
CA VAL A 123 -5.17 -5.71 36.11
C VAL A 123 -6.30 -6.67 35.78
N ALA A 124 -7.00 -6.43 34.67
CA ALA A 124 -7.94 -7.40 34.15
C ALA A 124 -7.20 -8.74 33.98
N PRO A 125 -7.80 -9.88 34.35
CA PRO A 125 -7.15 -11.18 34.19
C PRO A 125 -6.71 -11.33 32.73
N THR A 126 -5.39 -11.34 32.53
CA THR A 126 -4.80 -11.71 31.25
C THR A 126 -4.95 -13.20 31.14
N ASP A 127 -5.99 -13.62 30.45
CA ASP A 127 -6.18 -15.01 30.05
C ASP A 127 -5.04 -15.34 29.08
N SER A 128 -3.97 -15.95 29.59
CA SER A 128 -2.84 -16.36 28.77
C SER A 128 -3.18 -17.70 28.11
N ALA A 129 -4.01 -17.61 27.07
CA ALA A 129 -3.90 -18.42 25.87
C ALA A 129 -4.45 -17.65 24.65
N SER A 130 -3.54 -16.87 24.05
CA SER A 130 -3.38 -16.62 22.61
C SER A 130 -3.64 -15.19 22.10
N GLN A 131 -2.50 -14.49 21.89
CA GLN A 131 -2.19 -13.40 20.96
C GLN A 131 -3.32 -12.45 20.50
N SER A 132 -3.18 -11.15 20.86
CA SER A 132 -2.87 -10.05 19.91
C SER A 132 -2.91 -8.70 20.63
N SER A 133 -1.87 -7.89 20.45
CA SER A 133 -1.73 -6.55 21.03
C SER A 133 -2.64 -5.54 20.33
N ALA A 134 -3.36 -4.76 21.13
CA ALA A 134 -3.86 -3.41 20.84
C ALA A 134 -3.10 -2.47 21.80
N SER A 135 -2.87 -1.17 21.63
CA SER A 135 -3.28 -0.10 20.73
C SER A 135 -2.36 1.10 21.08
N GLY A 136 -2.31 2.14 20.24
CA GLY A 136 -1.72 3.45 20.59
C GLY A 136 -2.75 4.57 20.50
N THR A 137 -2.98 5.22 21.64
CA THR A 137 -4.04 6.16 22.02
C THR A 137 -4.00 7.58 21.43
N ASP A 138 -5.20 8.18 21.39
CA ASP A 138 -5.64 9.51 21.01
C ASP A 138 -5.12 10.73 21.81
N SER A 139 -5.24 11.88 21.14
CA SER A 139 -5.00 13.26 21.61
C SER A 139 -6.17 13.89 22.36
N ALA A 140 -5.83 14.80 23.27
CA ALA A 140 -6.72 15.53 24.17
C ALA A 140 -7.61 16.59 23.47
N THR A 141 -8.83 16.76 23.97
CA THR A 141 -9.78 17.83 23.60
C THR A 141 -9.99 18.78 24.78
N SER A 142 -9.88 20.09 24.54
CA SER A 142 -10.27 21.15 25.48
C SER A 142 -11.50 21.87 24.94
N SER A 143 -12.47 22.14 25.81
CA SER A 143 -13.68 22.92 25.53
C SER A 143 -13.67 24.23 26.32
N SER A 144 -14.03 25.33 25.68
CA SER A 144 -14.58 26.50 26.37
C SER A 144 -15.53 27.27 25.44
N ALA A 145 -16.67 27.63 26.00
CA ALA A 145 -17.84 28.20 25.35
C ALA A 145 -17.73 29.72 25.14
N GLY A 146 -18.45 30.24 24.14
CA GLY A 146 -18.66 31.68 23.96
C GLY A 146 -19.56 31.96 22.75
N SER A 147 -20.69 32.64 22.99
CA SER A 147 -21.90 32.69 22.17
C SER A 147 -21.98 33.91 21.22
N VAL A 148 -22.93 33.83 20.27
CA VAL A 148 -23.60 34.86 19.41
C VAL A 148 -22.75 35.48 18.27
N ILE A 149 -23.23 35.77 17.03
CA ILE A 149 -24.53 36.22 16.49
C ILE A 149 -24.60 36.00 14.95
N SER A 150 -25.79 35.59 14.49
CA SER A 150 -26.57 35.90 13.26
C SER A 150 -25.98 36.31 11.90
N SER A 151 -26.72 35.81 10.88
CA SER A 151 -26.95 36.29 9.49
C SER A 151 -25.92 35.83 8.45
N SER A 152 -26.25 35.33 7.25
CA SER A 152 -27.50 35.23 6.50
C SER A 152 -27.35 34.21 5.35
N ALA A 153 -28.50 33.70 4.88
CA ALA A 153 -28.81 33.25 3.53
C ALA A 153 -28.09 32.02 2.91
N GLY A 154 -28.90 30.97 2.64
CA GLY A 154 -29.00 30.44 1.28
C GLY A 154 -28.67 28.96 1.04
N SER A 155 -29.75 28.19 0.85
CA SER A 155 -29.89 27.09 -0.13
C SER A 155 -29.53 25.65 0.28
N ALA A 156 -30.60 24.84 0.33
CA ALA A 156 -30.79 23.44 -0.10
C ALA A 156 -29.58 22.47 -0.09
N GLY A 157 -29.64 21.25 0.40
CA GLY A 157 -30.77 20.41 0.81
C GLY A 157 -30.33 18.94 0.79
N SER A 158 -30.79 18.21 1.80
CA SER A 158 -30.87 16.74 1.93
C SER A 158 -29.58 15.91 2.09
N SER A 159 -29.33 15.60 3.36
CA SER A 159 -28.62 14.45 3.90
C SER A 159 -29.54 13.22 4.03
N SER A 160 -29.03 12.02 3.77
CA SER A 160 -29.47 10.82 4.51
C SER A 160 -28.33 9.82 4.65
N VAL A 161 -27.86 9.61 5.88
CA VAL A 161 -27.21 8.37 6.30
C VAL A 161 -27.99 7.87 7.50
N SER A 162 -28.72 6.77 7.29
CA SER A 162 -29.56 6.13 8.29
C SER A 162 -28.74 5.16 9.13
N SER A 163 -28.72 5.42 10.44
CA SER A 163 -28.28 4.52 11.49
C SER A 163 -29.22 3.32 11.63
N SER A 164 -28.68 2.12 11.76
CA SER A 164 -29.41 0.95 12.27
C SER A 164 -28.63 0.32 13.43
N SER A 165 -29.19 0.46 14.63
CA SER A 165 -28.90 -0.39 15.78
C SER A 165 -29.59 -1.74 15.58
N VAL A 166 -28.91 -2.81 15.96
CA VAL A 166 -29.53 -4.12 16.20
C VAL A 166 -29.10 -4.61 17.58
N GLN A 167 -30.12 -5.02 18.35
CA GLN A 167 -30.04 -5.79 19.58
C GLN A 167 -29.34 -7.14 19.38
#